data_AF-A0A8H7DKU7-F1
#
_entry.id   AF-A0A8H7DKU7-F1
#
_cell.length_a   1.000
_cell.length_b   1.000
_cell.length_c   1.000
_cell.angle_alpha   90.00
_cell.angle_beta   90.00
_cell.angle_gamma   90.00
#
_symmetry.space_group_name_H-M   'P 1'
#
loop_
_entity.id
_entity.type
_entity.pdbx_description
1 polymer ?
#
loop_
_entity_poly.entity_id
_entity_poly.type
_entity_poly.pdbx_seq_one_letter_code
_entity_poly.pdbx_strand_id
1 'polypeptide(L)'
;MSRLIPGRAPAPGVSPIADRIRERRGARGLTPLDQALLHVPPVAEGWNSLLGAIRTKGSLPGDIRELMILRVAARNHAVFEWIHHEPVGRSEGLTTEQLWAIRDTSCLPPPSLLSSLQAAALAFADHSTVSVRVPVDITSALQQQLKPLAEAHNFDVDDLLVEAAAAVAIYNMVSRFLLSVDVAGLSDDPVPWPVDRIEHQVIIGSDHLHAVTLVTHPDAPWIVFANSLLTNETIAAMVAPLPPAEACTMPILANDIALLISRLVPSGKVKSVIGVSQGAAATLAFAGLHPSLTESIVACDTSPTTPPANVKAWQDRIALAKTEGMPALAGVTADRWFPAPSKCGKGGRPRRTHGHSQAYDRNNDHPRLRTWRGRAHDI
;
A
#
# COMPACT_ATOMS: atom_id res chain seq x y z
N MET A 1 9.48 -3.89 8.52
CA MET A 1 10.87 -4.39 8.68
C MET A 1 10.87 -5.87 8.35
N SER A 2 12.01 -6.43 7.91
CA SER A 2 12.07 -7.86 7.58
C SER A 2 11.65 -8.75 8.75
N ARG A 3 10.96 -9.85 8.43
CA ARG A 3 10.59 -10.90 9.40
C ARG A 3 11.69 -11.94 9.58
N LEU A 4 12.69 -11.97 8.70
CA LEU A 4 13.73 -13.01 8.64
C LEU A 4 15.07 -12.53 9.21
N ILE A 5 15.42 -11.27 9.00
CA ILE A 5 16.66 -10.67 9.49
C ILE A 5 16.38 -9.33 10.19
N PRO A 6 17.09 -9.01 11.30
CA PRO A 6 16.99 -7.70 11.91
C PRO A 6 17.61 -6.63 10.99
N GLY A 7 17.10 -5.40 11.00
CA GLY A 7 17.74 -4.30 10.26
C GLY A 7 19.03 -3.84 10.93
N ARG A 8 20.11 -3.58 10.15
CA ARG A 8 21.32 -2.92 10.64
C ARG A 8 21.32 -1.43 10.29
N ALA A 9 21.22 -0.59 11.30
CA ALA A 9 21.30 0.87 11.17
C ALA A 9 22.36 1.45 12.13
N PRO A 10 23.67 1.29 11.85
CA PRO A 10 24.74 1.81 12.71
C PRO A 10 24.58 3.31 12.93
N ALA A 11 24.71 3.84 14.15
CA ALA A 11 24.52 5.27 14.41
C ALA A 11 25.42 6.16 13.50
N PRO A 12 25.03 7.43 13.23
CA PRO A 12 25.86 8.35 12.46
C PRO A 12 27.31 8.40 12.99
N GLY A 13 28.30 8.34 12.10
CA GLY A 13 29.73 8.34 12.46
C GLY A 13 30.31 6.96 12.79
N VAL A 14 29.48 5.92 12.96
CA VAL A 14 29.95 4.55 13.28
C VAL A 14 30.38 3.78 12.04
N SER A 15 29.78 4.06 10.89
CA SER A 15 30.06 3.34 9.65
C SER A 15 30.08 4.31 8.46
N PRO A 16 31.25 4.55 7.84
CA PRO A 16 31.36 5.44 6.68
C PRO A 16 30.43 5.08 5.51
N ILE A 17 30.19 3.78 5.28
CA ILE A 17 29.29 3.30 4.23
C ILE A 17 27.84 3.68 4.55
N ALA A 18 27.35 3.32 5.75
CA ALA A 18 26.03 3.74 6.22
C ALA A 18 25.82 5.26 6.18
N ASP A 19 26.85 6.06 6.50
CA ASP A 19 26.77 7.52 6.48
C ASP A 19 26.66 8.07 5.04
N ARG A 20 27.44 7.56 4.08
CA ARG A 20 27.26 7.88 2.66
C ARG A 20 25.85 7.53 2.15
N ILE A 21 25.29 6.40 2.61
CA ILE A 21 23.92 6.02 2.25
C ILE A 21 22.91 7.01 2.81
N ARG A 22 23.06 7.42 4.08
CA ARG A 22 22.19 8.44 4.70
C ARG A 22 22.24 9.75 3.95
N GLU A 23 23.44 10.25 3.66
CA GLU A 23 23.65 11.50 2.95
C GLU A 23 22.89 11.50 1.62
N ARG A 24 23.06 10.43 0.82
CA ARG A 24 22.33 10.27 -0.45
C ARG A 24 20.81 10.18 -0.27
N ARG A 25 20.31 9.57 0.81
CA ARG A 25 18.86 9.41 1.07
C ARG A 25 18.22 10.68 1.63
N GLY A 26 19.02 11.58 2.22
CA GLY A 26 18.57 12.80 2.87
C GLY A 26 17.65 12.51 4.07
N ALA A 27 16.59 13.31 4.22
CA ALA A 27 15.64 13.20 5.32
C ALA A 27 14.96 11.82 5.46
N ARG A 28 14.96 11.00 4.40
CA ARG A 28 14.41 9.63 4.42
C ARG A 28 15.23 8.68 5.29
N GLY A 29 16.52 8.94 5.50
CA GLY A 29 17.41 8.04 6.23
C GLY A 29 17.58 6.67 5.56
N LEU A 30 18.03 5.68 6.33
CA LEU A 30 18.27 4.32 5.83
C LEU A 30 16.94 3.59 5.60
N THR A 31 16.72 3.15 4.36
CA THR A 31 15.55 2.31 4.00
C THR A 31 15.69 0.89 4.56
N PRO A 32 14.60 0.10 4.61
CA PRO A 32 14.68 -1.32 4.96
C PRO A 32 15.67 -2.11 4.09
N LEU A 33 15.80 -1.79 2.80
CA LEU A 33 16.79 -2.39 1.92
C LEU A 33 18.21 -2.03 2.33
N ASP A 34 18.48 -0.74 2.59
CA ASP A 34 19.80 -0.29 3.03
C ASP A 34 20.21 -1.01 4.33
N GLN A 35 19.27 -1.17 5.28
CA GLN A 35 19.50 -1.87 6.54
C GLN A 35 19.78 -3.37 6.37
N ALA A 36 19.15 -4.02 5.40
CA ALA A 36 19.43 -5.40 5.06
C ALA A 36 20.83 -5.55 4.43
N LEU A 37 21.18 -4.69 3.48
CA LEU A 37 22.49 -4.72 2.80
C LEU A 37 23.65 -4.44 3.76
N LEU A 38 23.46 -3.61 4.78
CA LEU A 38 24.48 -3.32 5.81
C LEU A 38 24.85 -4.53 6.68
N HIS A 39 24.23 -5.70 6.47
CA HIS A 39 24.79 -6.97 6.94
C HIS A 39 26.15 -7.29 6.32
N VAL A 40 26.37 -6.85 5.08
CA VAL A 40 27.62 -7.02 4.33
C VAL A 40 28.01 -5.66 3.72
N PRO A 41 28.69 -4.77 4.47
CA PRO A 41 28.95 -3.40 4.03
C PRO A 41 29.61 -3.25 2.65
N PRO A 42 30.59 -4.09 2.23
CA PRO A 42 31.13 -4.03 0.87
C PRO A 42 30.09 -4.29 -0.22
N VAL A 43 29.10 -5.17 0.05
CA VAL A 43 27.97 -5.40 -0.88
C VAL A 43 27.07 -4.18 -0.90
N ALA A 44 26.77 -3.56 0.26
CA ALA A 44 25.97 -2.33 0.29
C ALA A 44 26.62 -1.21 -0.54
N GLU A 45 27.93 -1.04 -0.46
CA GLU A 45 28.66 -0.05 -1.25
C GLU A 45 28.59 -0.35 -2.76
N GLY A 46 28.93 -1.57 -3.18
CA GLY A 46 28.87 -1.96 -4.59
C GLY A 46 27.46 -1.87 -5.18
N TRP A 47 26.45 -2.30 -4.41
CA TRP A 47 25.04 -2.20 -4.76
C TRP A 47 24.65 -0.75 -5.06
N ASN A 48 25.04 0.17 -4.19
CA ASN A 48 24.69 1.58 -4.33
C ASN A 48 25.33 2.23 -5.56
N SER A 49 26.58 1.88 -5.86
CA SER A 49 27.29 2.37 -7.05
C SER A 49 26.67 1.84 -8.34
N LEU A 50 26.45 0.53 -8.44
CA LEU A 50 25.91 -0.11 -9.64
C LEU A 50 24.46 0.34 -9.91
N LEU A 51 23.57 0.25 -8.92
CA LEU A 51 22.16 0.66 -9.10
C LEU A 51 22.03 2.18 -9.26
N GLY A 52 22.99 2.97 -8.76
CA GLY A 52 23.07 4.38 -9.05
C GLY A 52 23.31 4.64 -10.53
N ALA A 53 24.28 3.93 -11.13
CA ALA A 53 24.60 4.06 -12.55
C ALA A 53 23.39 3.71 -13.44
N ILE A 54 22.75 2.55 -13.21
CA ILE A 54 21.57 2.11 -14.00
C ILE A 54 20.43 3.13 -13.98
N ARG A 55 20.16 3.75 -12.82
CA ARG A 55 19.03 4.67 -12.68
C ARG A 55 19.30 6.10 -13.12
N THR A 56 20.56 6.51 -13.30
CA THR A 56 20.86 7.96 -13.46
C THR A 56 21.93 8.29 -14.48
N LYS A 57 22.66 7.30 -15.01
CA LYS A 57 23.81 7.53 -15.91
C LYS A 57 23.65 6.86 -17.28
N GLY A 58 22.52 6.21 -17.51
CA GLY A 58 22.18 5.58 -18.77
C GLY A 58 21.50 6.53 -19.75
N SER A 59 21.40 6.09 -21.01
CA SER A 59 20.82 6.80 -22.15
C SER A 59 19.41 6.34 -22.49
N LEU A 60 18.89 5.26 -21.88
CA LEU A 60 17.50 4.87 -22.06
C LEU A 60 16.56 5.92 -21.48
N PRO A 61 15.46 6.28 -22.18
CA PRO A 61 14.41 7.12 -21.64
C PRO A 61 13.87 6.54 -20.34
N GLY A 62 13.53 7.43 -19.40
CA GLY A 62 13.09 7.03 -18.07
C GLY A 62 11.84 6.16 -18.09
N ASP A 63 10.88 6.46 -18.96
CA ASP A 63 9.64 5.68 -19.11
C ASP A 63 9.93 4.24 -19.57
N ILE A 64 10.85 4.05 -20.53
CA ILE A 64 11.27 2.73 -21.01
C ILE A 64 12.02 1.96 -19.92
N ARG A 65 12.96 2.60 -19.23
CA ARG A 65 13.72 1.98 -18.13
C ARG A 65 12.79 1.56 -17.00
N GLU A 66 11.97 2.47 -16.49
CA GLU A 66 11.09 2.21 -15.36
C GLU A 66 9.98 1.21 -15.72
N LEU A 67 9.48 1.20 -16.95
CA LEU A 67 8.56 0.17 -17.44
C LEU A 67 9.17 -1.23 -17.32
N MET A 68 10.42 -1.41 -17.75
CA MET A 68 11.10 -2.71 -17.65
C MET A 68 11.31 -3.13 -16.20
N ILE A 69 11.71 -2.19 -15.33
CA ILE A 69 11.88 -2.43 -13.89
C ILE A 69 10.55 -2.85 -13.24
N LEU A 70 9.49 -2.11 -13.51
CA LEU A 70 8.16 -2.39 -12.98
C LEU A 70 7.62 -3.73 -13.47
N ARG A 71 7.92 -4.11 -14.72
CA ARG A 71 7.54 -5.43 -15.24
C ARG A 71 8.26 -6.56 -14.53
N VAL A 72 9.56 -6.40 -14.24
CA VAL A 72 10.32 -7.36 -13.42
C VAL A 72 9.69 -7.48 -12.04
N ALA A 73 9.38 -6.36 -11.39
CA ALA A 73 8.74 -6.34 -10.08
C ALA A 73 7.40 -7.07 -10.08
N ALA A 74 6.57 -6.86 -11.11
CA ALA A 74 5.28 -7.53 -11.27
C ALA A 74 5.45 -9.05 -11.46
N ARG A 75 6.35 -9.48 -12.35
CA ARG A 75 6.62 -10.91 -12.64
C ARG A 75 7.21 -11.66 -11.45
N ASN A 76 8.08 -11.02 -10.69
CA ASN A 76 8.73 -11.63 -9.53
C ASN A 76 7.91 -11.46 -8.24
N HIS A 77 6.76 -10.78 -8.28
CA HIS A 77 5.96 -10.42 -7.10
C HIS A 77 6.74 -9.58 -6.07
N ALA A 78 7.67 -8.73 -6.52
CA ALA A 78 8.52 -7.91 -5.67
C ALA A 78 7.86 -6.57 -5.32
N VAL A 79 7.00 -6.58 -4.29
CA VAL A 79 6.26 -5.38 -3.84
C VAL A 79 7.17 -4.22 -3.48
N PHE A 80 8.26 -4.47 -2.74
CA PHE A 80 9.18 -3.42 -2.36
C PHE A 80 9.80 -2.72 -3.57
N GLU A 81 10.10 -3.47 -4.64
CA GLU A 81 10.62 -2.91 -5.88
C GLU A 81 9.55 -2.05 -6.55
N TRP A 82 8.35 -2.59 -6.73
CA TRP A 82 7.23 -1.89 -7.34
C TRP A 82 6.94 -0.54 -6.67
N ILE A 83 6.76 -0.51 -5.34
CA ILE A 83 6.36 0.73 -4.63
C ILE A 83 7.43 1.83 -4.65
N HIS A 84 8.70 1.49 -4.94
CA HIS A 84 9.78 2.47 -5.06
C HIS A 84 9.95 2.97 -6.50
N HIS A 85 9.51 2.19 -7.49
CA HIS A 85 9.70 2.48 -8.90
C HIS A 85 8.45 3.04 -9.57
N GLU A 86 7.25 2.71 -9.09
CA GLU A 86 6.00 3.18 -9.69
C GLU A 86 5.88 4.72 -9.66
N PRO A 87 6.23 5.41 -8.55
CA PRO A 87 6.23 6.87 -8.54
C PRO A 87 7.27 7.49 -9.49
N VAL A 88 8.40 6.79 -9.72
CA VAL A 88 9.43 7.24 -10.66
C VAL A 88 8.93 7.07 -12.09
N GLY A 89 8.33 5.92 -12.41
CA GLY A 89 7.69 5.69 -13.70
C GLY A 89 6.63 6.75 -14.04
N ARG A 90 5.81 7.15 -13.05
CA ARG A 90 4.88 8.29 -13.21
C ARG A 90 5.58 9.60 -13.50
N SER A 91 6.67 9.91 -12.78
CA SER A 91 7.44 11.13 -13.01
C SER A 91 8.11 11.19 -14.39
N GLU A 92 8.33 10.03 -15.01
CA GLU A 92 8.85 9.88 -16.37
C GLU A 92 7.73 9.80 -17.43
N GLY A 93 6.46 9.87 -17.03
CA GLY A 93 5.32 10.00 -17.93
C GLY A 93 4.47 8.74 -18.13
N LEU A 94 4.71 7.65 -17.41
CA LEU A 94 3.82 6.47 -17.46
C LEU A 94 2.44 6.80 -16.86
N THR A 95 1.38 6.57 -17.63
CA THR A 95 0.00 6.78 -17.17
C THR A 95 -0.50 5.63 -16.29
N THR A 96 -1.60 5.85 -15.57
CA THR A 96 -2.24 4.79 -14.76
C THR A 96 -2.63 3.59 -15.59
N GLU A 97 -3.18 3.79 -16.79
CA GLU A 97 -3.58 2.71 -17.71
C GLU A 97 -2.36 1.90 -18.17
N GLN A 98 -1.26 2.58 -18.51
CA GLN A 98 -0.01 1.91 -18.89
C GLN A 98 0.56 1.11 -17.72
N LEU A 99 0.65 1.71 -16.53
CA LEU A 99 1.10 1.03 -15.32
C LEU A 99 0.23 -0.18 -14.99
N TRP A 100 -1.08 -0.09 -15.23
CA TRP A 100 -2.00 -1.20 -15.02
C TRP A 100 -1.64 -2.38 -15.93
N ALA A 101 -1.41 -2.12 -17.22
CA ALA A 101 -1.00 -3.14 -18.18
C ALA A 101 0.42 -3.68 -17.91
N ILE A 102 1.34 -2.85 -17.41
CA ILE A 102 2.68 -3.28 -16.98
C ILE A 102 2.57 -4.20 -15.76
N ARG A 103 1.67 -3.89 -14.82
CA ARG A 103 1.43 -4.71 -13.62
C ARG A 103 0.73 -6.02 -13.93
N ASP A 104 -0.21 -6.03 -14.88
CA ASP A 104 -0.98 -7.22 -15.20
C ASP A 104 -0.15 -8.23 -16.01
N THR A 105 0.26 -9.31 -15.35
CA THR A 105 1.04 -10.40 -15.95
C THR A 105 0.17 -11.51 -16.54
N SER A 106 -1.16 -11.42 -16.40
CA SER A 106 -2.11 -12.45 -16.83
C SER A 106 -2.55 -12.30 -18.29
N CYS A 107 -2.46 -11.09 -18.84
CA CYS A 107 -2.82 -10.80 -20.22
C CYS A 107 -1.76 -9.90 -20.89
N LEU A 108 -1.85 -9.79 -22.22
CA LEU A 108 -1.07 -8.83 -22.98
C LEU A 108 -1.77 -7.46 -22.97
N PRO A 109 -1.01 -6.34 -22.95
CA PRO A 109 -1.58 -5.00 -23.08
C PRO A 109 -2.41 -4.86 -24.37
N PRO A 110 -3.50 -4.06 -24.35
CA PRO A 110 -4.24 -3.73 -25.57
C PRO A 110 -3.33 -3.14 -26.66
N PRO A 111 -3.52 -3.52 -27.93
CA PRO A 111 -2.81 -2.87 -29.05
C PRO A 111 -3.14 -1.37 -29.02
N SER A 112 -2.11 -0.50 -29.03
CA SER A 112 -2.14 0.98 -28.91
C SER A 112 -1.99 1.60 -27.52
N LEU A 113 -2.11 0.85 -26.43
CA LEU A 113 -1.92 1.44 -25.09
C LEU A 113 -0.45 1.81 -24.82
N LEU A 114 0.46 0.98 -25.32
CA LEU A 114 1.90 1.20 -25.25
C LEU A 114 2.42 1.64 -26.62
N SER A 115 3.42 2.51 -26.64
CA SER A 115 4.19 2.78 -27.86
C SER A 115 4.89 1.51 -28.36
N SER A 116 5.27 1.46 -29.63
CA SER A 116 5.96 0.29 -30.19
C SER A 116 7.26 -0.04 -29.44
N LEU A 117 8.00 0.98 -28.98
CA LEU A 117 9.20 0.81 -28.15
C LEU A 117 8.85 0.28 -26.76
N GLN A 118 7.84 0.84 -26.09
CA GLN A 118 7.37 0.36 -24.78
C GLN A 118 6.91 -1.10 -24.85
N ALA A 119 6.16 -1.48 -25.88
CA ALA A 119 5.70 -2.85 -26.07
C ALA A 119 6.87 -3.84 -26.30
N ALA A 120 7.87 -3.45 -27.12
CA ALA A 120 9.06 -4.28 -27.32
C ALA A 120 9.92 -4.41 -26.06
N ALA A 121 10.08 -3.33 -25.29
CA ALA A 121 10.78 -3.33 -24.01
C ALA A 121 10.07 -4.20 -22.96
N LEU A 122 8.74 -4.13 -22.89
CA LEU A 122 7.92 -4.99 -22.03
C LEU A 122 8.13 -6.46 -22.35
N ALA A 123 8.07 -6.83 -23.64
CA ALA A 123 8.26 -8.20 -24.11
C ALA A 123 9.67 -8.71 -23.78
N PHE A 124 10.69 -7.89 -24.01
CA PHE A 124 12.07 -8.20 -23.65
C PHE A 124 12.23 -8.45 -22.14
N ALA A 125 11.68 -7.57 -21.30
CA ALA A 125 11.71 -7.71 -19.85
C ALA A 125 11.00 -8.98 -19.37
N ASP A 126 9.85 -9.31 -19.96
CA ASP A 126 9.11 -10.54 -19.68
C ASP A 126 9.90 -11.79 -20.01
N HIS A 127 10.44 -11.88 -21.23
CA HIS A 127 11.21 -13.05 -21.66
C HIS A 127 12.52 -13.20 -20.87
N SER A 128 13.21 -12.10 -20.59
CA SER A 128 14.45 -12.13 -19.79
C SER A 128 14.18 -12.56 -18.34
N THR A 129 13.02 -12.18 -17.77
CA THR A 129 12.66 -12.52 -16.39
C THR A 129 12.17 -13.96 -16.26
N VAL A 130 11.27 -14.40 -17.15
CA VAL A 130 10.59 -15.70 -17.04
C VAL A 130 11.38 -16.82 -17.71
N SER A 131 11.91 -16.56 -18.91
CA SER A 131 12.59 -17.58 -19.72
C SER A 131 14.11 -17.56 -19.57
N VAL A 132 14.68 -16.46 -19.04
CA VAL A 132 16.13 -16.15 -18.96
C VAL A 132 16.80 -16.03 -20.32
N ARG A 133 16.63 -17.01 -21.21
CA ARG A 133 17.04 -16.96 -22.60
C ARG A 133 16.00 -16.19 -23.41
N VAL A 134 16.35 -14.97 -23.79
CA VAL A 134 15.53 -14.14 -24.67
C VAL A 134 15.64 -14.66 -26.11
N PRO A 135 14.51 -14.92 -26.80
CA PRO A 135 14.53 -15.26 -28.22
C PRO A 135 15.16 -14.15 -29.08
N VAL A 136 15.80 -14.53 -30.19
CA VAL A 136 16.52 -13.60 -31.06
C VAL A 136 15.58 -12.60 -31.71
N ASP A 137 14.38 -13.03 -32.10
CA ASP A 137 13.33 -12.18 -32.67
C ASP A 137 12.84 -11.12 -31.67
N ILE A 138 12.69 -11.45 -30.39
CA ILE A 138 12.34 -10.47 -29.34
C ILE A 138 13.47 -9.43 -29.16
N THR A 139 14.72 -9.89 -29.15
CA THR A 139 15.89 -9.00 -29.06
C THR A 139 15.98 -8.09 -30.28
N SER A 140 15.76 -8.64 -31.47
CA SER A 140 15.82 -7.92 -32.75
C SER A 140 14.69 -6.89 -32.86
N ALA A 141 13.49 -7.23 -32.35
CA ALA A 141 12.36 -6.32 -32.28
C ALA A 141 12.67 -5.12 -31.38
N LEU A 142 13.25 -5.34 -30.19
CA LEU A 142 13.67 -4.25 -29.31
C LEU A 142 14.74 -3.37 -29.96
N GLN A 143 15.79 -3.97 -30.55
CA GLN A 143 16.81 -3.20 -31.28
C GLN A 143 16.19 -2.35 -32.40
N GLN A 144 15.25 -2.91 -33.17
CA GLN A 144 14.57 -2.17 -34.24
C GLN A 144 13.82 -0.95 -33.70
N GLN A 145 13.17 -1.06 -32.55
CA GLN A 145 12.47 0.07 -31.92
C GLN A 145 13.42 1.08 -31.26
N LEU A 146 14.63 0.67 -30.87
CA LEU A 146 15.66 1.55 -30.31
C LEU A 146 16.41 2.35 -31.39
N LYS A 147 16.48 1.87 -32.64
CA LYS A 147 17.23 2.55 -33.72
C LYS A 147 16.84 4.02 -33.92
N PRO A 148 15.56 4.41 -34.02
CA PRO A 148 15.22 5.82 -34.21
C PRO A 148 15.68 6.71 -33.05
N LEU A 149 15.63 6.19 -31.81
CA LEU A 149 16.13 6.89 -30.64
C LEU A 149 17.66 7.02 -30.69
N ALA A 150 18.37 5.94 -31.05
CA ALA A 150 19.81 5.94 -31.20
C ALA A 150 20.27 6.98 -32.25
N GLU A 151 19.62 7.00 -33.42
CA GLU A 151 19.89 7.95 -34.49
C GLU A 151 19.59 9.40 -34.06
N ALA A 152 18.45 9.65 -33.41
CA ALA A 152 18.04 10.99 -32.97
C ALA A 152 19.00 11.61 -31.94
N HIS A 153 19.64 10.78 -31.11
CA HIS A 153 20.53 11.22 -30.04
C HIS A 153 22.01 10.88 -30.28
N ASN A 154 22.35 10.35 -31.46
CA ASN A 154 23.70 9.94 -31.85
C ASN A 154 24.33 8.93 -30.86
N PHE A 155 23.53 7.94 -30.43
CA PHE A 155 23.96 6.79 -29.65
C PHE A 155 24.22 5.56 -30.53
N ASP A 156 24.97 4.59 -30.00
CA ASP A 156 24.98 3.25 -30.55
C ASP A 156 23.72 2.49 -30.09
N VAL A 157 23.03 1.82 -31.01
CA VAL A 157 21.85 1.01 -30.69
C VAL A 157 22.22 -0.20 -29.82
N ASP A 158 23.44 -0.72 -29.97
CA ASP A 158 23.92 -1.85 -29.18
C ASP A 158 24.18 -1.43 -27.73
N ASP A 159 24.64 -0.20 -27.49
CA ASP A 159 24.78 0.36 -26.14
C ASP A 159 23.42 0.44 -25.43
N LEU A 160 22.38 0.91 -26.14
CA LEU A 160 21.01 0.98 -25.60
C LEU A 160 20.43 -0.42 -25.30
N LEU A 161 20.71 -1.40 -26.16
CA LEU A 161 20.30 -2.78 -25.92
C LEU A 161 21.01 -3.36 -24.67
N VAL A 162 22.32 -3.15 -24.55
CA VAL A 162 23.10 -3.60 -23.39
C VAL A 162 22.60 -2.94 -22.11
N GLU A 163 22.26 -1.65 -22.16
CA GLU A 163 21.66 -0.94 -21.04
C GLU A 163 20.29 -1.53 -20.65
N ALA A 164 19.43 -1.86 -21.62
CA ALA A 164 18.14 -2.49 -21.37
C ALA A 164 18.30 -3.87 -20.71
N ALA A 165 19.22 -4.68 -21.23
CA ALA A 165 19.57 -5.98 -20.66
C ALA A 165 20.12 -5.84 -19.23
N ALA A 166 21.00 -4.87 -18.98
CA ALA A 166 21.55 -4.60 -17.66
C ALA A 166 20.47 -4.17 -16.67
N ALA A 167 19.55 -3.29 -17.06
CA ALA A 167 18.43 -2.88 -16.22
C ALA A 167 17.57 -4.10 -15.81
N VAL A 168 17.12 -4.90 -16.77
CA VAL A 168 16.28 -6.08 -16.48
C VAL A 168 17.03 -7.10 -15.61
N ALA A 169 18.29 -7.39 -15.90
CA ALA A 169 19.09 -8.36 -15.15
C ALA A 169 19.34 -7.89 -13.70
N ILE A 170 19.67 -6.61 -13.51
CA ILE A 170 19.94 -6.06 -12.18
C ILE A 170 18.67 -6.04 -11.34
N TYR A 171 17.51 -5.69 -11.88
CA TYR A 171 16.28 -5.75 -11.10
C TYR A 171 15.79 -7.18 -10.84
N ASN A 172 16.14 -8.12 -11.70
CA ASN A 172 16.02 -9.55 -11.40
C ASN A 172 16.89 -9.96 -10.20
N MET A 173 18.10 -9.42 -10.06
CA MET A 173 18.93 -9.61 -8.86
C MET A 173 18.31 -8.90 -7.64
N VAL A 174 17.82 -7.67 -7.80
CA VAL A 174 17.19 -6.87 -6.73
C VAL A 174 15.98 -7.60 -6.14
N SER A 175 14.99 -7.95 -6.96
CA SER A 175 13.81 -8.70 -6.56
C SER A 175 14.14 -10.00 -5.81
N ARG A 176 15.12 -10.79 -6.30
CA ARG A 176 15.58 -12.02 -5.61
C ARG A 176 16.16 -11.72 -4.23
N PHE A 177 16.97 -10.68 -4.09
CA PHE A 177 17.46 -10.25 -2.77
C PHE A 177 16.30 -9.81 -1.86
N LEU A 178 15.44 -8.92 -2.34
CA LEU A 178 14.30 -8.40 -1.59
C LEU A 178 13.42 -9.50 -1.01
N LEU A 179 13.08 -10.49 -1.83
CA LEU A 179 12.18 -11.57 -1.45
C LEU A 179 12.86 -12.60 -0.53
N SER A 180 14.12 -12.95 -0.81
CA SER A 180 14.87 -13.96 -0.04
C SER A 180 15.12 -13.57 1.42
N VAL A 181 15.24 -12.28 1.70
CA VAL A 181 15.37 -11.76 3.07
C VAL A 181 14.17 -10.95 3.54
N ASP A 182 13.04 -11.04 2.82
CA ASP A 182 11.76 -10.42 3.18
C ASP A 182 11.90 -8.93 3.53
N VAL A 183 12.57 -8.16 2.67
CA VAL A 183 12.82 -6.74 2.93
C VAL A 183 11.50 -6.02 3.19
N ALA A 184 11.49 -5.24 4.28
CA ALA A 184 10.33 -4.54 4.82
C ALA A 184 9.15 -5.40 5.31
N GLY A 185 9.18 -6.73 5.15
CA GLY A 185 8.08 -7.62 5.55
C GLY A 185 6.99 -7.75 4.48
N LEU A 186 7.33 -7.51 3.21
CA LEU A 186 6.38 -7.37 2.11
C LEU A 186 6.34 -8.58 1.15
N SER A 187 7.07 -9.67 1.41
CA SER A 187 7.15 -10.80 0.47
C SER A 187 5.83 -11.54 0.26
N ASP A 188 4.87 -11.41 1.16
CA ASP A 188 3.56 -12.07 1.07
C ASP A 188 2.47 -11.14 0.51
N ASP A 189 2.79 -9.86 0.33
CA ASP A 189 1.83 -8.88 -0.15
C ASP A 189 1.71 -8.99 -1.67
N PRO A 190 0.51 -8.79 -2.25
CA PRO A 190 0.38 -8.68 -3.69
C PRO A 190 0.95 -7.34 -4.16
N VAL A 191 1.56 -7.34 -5.35
CA VAL A 191 1.96 -6.09 -6.04
C VAL A 191 0.72 -5.21 -6.20
N PRO A 192 0.73 -3.96 -5.70
CA PRO A 192 -0.47 -3.13 -5.70
C PRO A 192 -0.90 -2.79 -7.13
N TRP A 193 -2.20 -2.69 -7.34
CA TRP A 193 -2.73 -2.17 -8.59
C TRP A 193 -2.53 -0.65 -8.64
N PRO A 194 -2.00 -0.10 -9.73
CA PRO A 194 -1.83 1.34 -9.88
C PRO A 194 -3.19 2.04 -9.95
N VAL A 195 -3.28 3.19 -9.28
CA VAL A 195 -4.47 4.02 -9.17
C VAL A 195 -4.05 5.49 -9.11
N ASP A 196 -4.85 6.37 -9.70
CA ASP A 196 -4.73 7.80 -9.43
C ASP A 196 -5.39 8.10 -8.09
N ARG A 197 -4.56 8.52 -7.14
CA ARG A 197 -5.00 8.90 -5.81
C ARG A 197 -5.11 10.41 -5.73
N ILE A 198 -6.30 10.89 -5.42
CA ILE A 198 -6.58 12.32 -5.19
C ILE A 198 -7.16 12.47 -3.79
N GLU A 199 -6.59 13.38 -3.01
CA GLU A 199 -7.10 13.77 -1.70
C GLU A 199 -7.95 15.03 -1.86
N HIS A 200 -9.13 15.02 -1.24
CA HIS A 200 -10.13 16.07 -1.31
C HIS A 200 -10.46 16.56 0.09
N GLN A 201 -10.58 17.88 0.23
CA GLN A 201 -11.14 18.52 1.41
C GLN A 201 -12.48 19.15 1.03
N VAL A 202 -13.57 18.45 1.35
CA VAL A 202 -14.94 18.85 0.97
C VAL A 202 -15.55 19.67 2.10
N ILE A 203 -15.85 20.94 1.85
CA ILE A 203 -16.40 21.86 2.86
C ILE A 203 -17.88 21.53 3.11
N ILE A 204 -18.25 21.40 4.39
CA ILE A 204 -19.62 21.16 4.87
C ILE A 204 -19.94 22.19 5.96
N GLY A 205 -20.66 23.26 5.62
CA GLY A 205 -20.91 24.36 6.57
C GLY A 205 -19.60 25.04 6.99
N SER A 206 -19.29 25.02 8.29
CA SER A 206 -18.01 25.47 8.86
C SER A 206 -16.96 24.37 8.99
N ASP A 207 -17.31 23.11 8.71
CA ASP A 207 -16.43 21.95 8.83
C ASP A 207 -15.93 21.47 7.47
N HIS A 208 -15.02 20.48 7.47
CA HIS A 208 -14.51 19.84 6.27
C HIS A 208 -14.52 18.32 6.42
N LEU A 209 -14.78 17.63 5.32
CA LEU A 209 -14.68 16.19 5.18
C LEU A 209 -13.49 15.84 4.29
N HIS A 210 -12.56 15.05 4.81
CA HIS A 210 -11.49 14.48 4.02
C HIS A 210 -12.02 13.27 3.25
N ALA A 211 -11.91 13.29 1.92
CA ALA A 211 -12.20 12.16 1.06
C ALA A 211 -10.99 11.81 0.19
N VAL A 212 -10.83 10.53 -0.12
CA VAL A 212 -9.79 10.05 -1.04
C VAL A 212 -10.48 9.33 -2.18
N THR A 213 -10.18 9.72 -3.41
CA THR A 213 -10.62 9.00 -4.61
C THR A 213 -9.45 8.21 -5.17
N LEU A 214 -9.70 6.94 -5.49
CA LEU A 214 -8.76 6.05 -6.17
C LEU A 214 -9.36 5.71 -7.53
N VAL A 215 -8.78 6.23 -8.61
CA VAL A 215 -9.28 6.04 -9.98
C VAL A 215 -8.39 5.03 -10.68
N THR A 216 -8.98 3.90 -11.09
CA THR A 216 -8.30 2.85 -11.87
C THR A 216 -8.44 3.07 -13.38
N HIS A 217 -9.54 3.69 -13.80
CA HIS A 217 -9.87 4.03 -15.18
C HIS A 217 -10.94 5.13 -15.17
N PRO A 218 -10.91 6.11 -16.11
CA PRO A 218 -11.90 7.21 -16.14
C PRO A 218 -13.35 6.74 -16.26
N ASP A 219 -13.59 5.65 -16.99
CA ASP A 219 -14.94 5.07 -17.19
C ASP A 219 -15.33 4.01 -16.15
N ALA A 220 -14.48 3.74 -15.14
CA ALA A 220 -14.81 2.76 -14.11
C ALA A 220 -16.02 3.24 -13.29
N PRO A 221 -16.97 2.34 -12.95
CA PRO A 221 -18.07 2.69 -12.08
C PRO A 221 -17.55 3.10 -10.69
N TRP A 222 -18.12 4.18 -10.15
CA TRP A 222 -17.78 4.65 -8.81
C TRP A 222 -18.35 3.72 -7.74
N ILE A 223 -17.53 3.41 -6.73
CA ILE A 223 -17.92 2.69 -5.52
C ILE A 223 -17.51 3.55 -4.33
N VAL A 224 -18.42 3.73 -3.37
CA VAL A 224 -18.16 4.51 -2.16
C VAL A 224 -17.98 3.57 -1.00
N PHE A 225 -16.88 3.71 -0.27
CA PHE A 225 -16.64 3.01 0.98
C PHE A 225 -16.90 3.95 2.17
N ALA A 226 -17.94 3.64 2.94
CA ALA A 226 -18.25 4.31 4.20
C ALA A 226 -17.65 3.50 5.36
N ASN A 227 -16.51 3.96 5.87
CA ASN A 227 -15.87 3.32 7.02
C ASN A 227 -16.53 3.73 8.36
N SER A 228 -16.34 2.92 9.40
CA SER A 228 -16.86 3.13 10.76
C SER A 228 -16.41 4.45 11.42
N LEU A 229 -15.37 5.07 10.88
CA LEU A 229 -14.80 6.34 11.33
C LEU A 229 -14.90 7.37 10.20
N LEU A 230 -16.13 7.75 9.84
CA LEU A 230 -16.37 9.03 9.17
C LEU A 230 -16.14 10.12 10.21
N THR A 231 -14.87 10.38 10.52
CA THR A 231 -14.45 11.36 11.53
C THR A 231 -13.34 12.21 10.95
N ASN A 232 -13.38 13.51 11.26
CA ASN A 232 -12.30 14.45 10.97
C ASN A 232 -10.95 14.01 11.60
N GLU A 233 -9.85 14.55 11.09
CA GLU A 233 -8.47 14.17 11.49
C GLU A 233 -8.14 14.43 12.97
N THR A 234 -9.03 15.09 13.71
CA THR A 234 -8.82 15.45 15.12
C THR A 234 -9.01 14.28 16.11
N ILE A 235 -9.57 13.13 15.74
CA ILE A 235 -9.66 12.00 16.71
C ILE A 235 -8.32 11.29 16.91
N ALA A 236 -7.41 11.29 15.92
CA ALA A 236 -6.05 10.80 16.15
C ALA A 236 -5.24 11.75 17.08
N ALA A 237 -5.70 13.00 17.26
CA ALA A 237 -5.10 14.00 18.13
C ALA A 237 -5.87 14.26 19.45
N MET A 238 -7.03 13.63 19.68
CA MET A 238 -7.86 13.86 20.88
C MET A 238 -8.05 12.57 21.68
N VAL A 239 -7.11 12.24 22.56
CA VAL A 239 -7.18 12.62 23.99
C VAL A 239 -7.66 14.06 24.21
N ALA A 240 -8.95 14.36 24.02
CA ALA A 240 -9.58 15.60 24.48
C ALA A 240 -11.08 15.38 24.77
N PRO A 241 -11.69 16.13 25.72
CA PRO A 241 -12.63 15.54 26.68
C PRO A 241 -14.11 15.92 26.51
N LEU A 242 -14.57 16.42 25.35
CA LEU A 242 -15.97 16.81 25.21
C LEU A 242 -16.59 16.30 23.90
N PRO A 243 -17.79 15.67 23.96
CA PRO A 243 -18.54 15.32 22.75
C PRO A 243 -18.97 16.61 22.02
N PRO A 244 -19.14 16.55 20.68
CA PRO A 244 -19.65 17.68 19.90
C PRO A 244 -20.98 18.20 20.46
N ALA A 245 -21.22 19.50 20.30
CA ALA A 245 -22.40 20.19 20.85
C ALA A 245 -23.73 19.72 20.24
N GLU A 246 -23.71 19.22 19.00
CA GLU A 246 -24.85 18.61 18.32
C GLU A 246 -24.66 17.10 18.16
N ALA A 247 -25.76 16.35 18.29
CA ALA A 247 -25.74 14.91 18.15
C ALA A 247 -25.47 14.52 16.68
N CYS A 248 -24.37 13.79 16.44
CA CYS A 248 -24.14 13.14 15.16
C CYS A 248 -25.15 11.99 14.98
N THR A 249 -25.99 12.07 13.94
CA THR A 249 -27.04 11.09 13.66
C THR A 249 -26.78 10.36 12.33
N MET A 250 -27.33 9.15 12.18
CA MET A 250 -27.19 8.39 10.92
C MET A 250 -27.74 9.16 9.69
N PRO A 251 -28.86 9.91 9.77
CA PRO A 251 -29.29 10.79 8.69
C PRO A 251 -28.27 11.87 8.29
N ILE A 252 -27.52 12.44 9.25
CA ILE A 252 -26.45 13.39 8.94
C ILE A 252 -25.36 12.69 8.12
N LEU A 253 -24.87 11.54 8.61
CA LEU A 253 -23.84 10.76 7.88
C LEU A 253 -24.32 10.29 6.50
N ALA A 254 -25.60 9.96 6.36
CA ALA A 254 -26.22 9.64 5.08
C ALA A 254 -26.22 10.84 4.11
N ASN A 255 -26.52 12.04 4.61
CA ASN A 255 -26.44 13.26 3.81
C ASN A 255 -24.99 13.60 3.43
N ASP A 256 -24.02 13.33 4.30
CA ASP A 256 -22.60 13.53 3.98
C ASP A 256 -22.13 12.61 2.84
N ILE A 257 -22.60 11.35 2.83
CA ILE A 257 -22.34 10.42 1.71
C ILE A 257 -22.95 10.96 0.42
N ALA A 258 -24.20 11.43 0.45
CA ALA A 258 -24.86 12.02 -0.72
C ALA A 258 -24.14 13.27 -1.22
N LEU A 259 -23.68 14.13 -0.31
CA LEU A 259 -22.91 15.33 -0.62
C LEU A 259 -21.58 14.95 -1.28
N LEU A 260 -20.85 13.98 -0.74
CA LEU A 260 -19.61 13.48 -1.35
C LEU A 260 -19.84 12.98 -2.77
N ILE A 261 -20.87 12.19 -3.00
CA ILE A 261 -21.23 11.70 -4.33
C ILE A 261 -21.48 12.88 -5.26
N SER A 262 -22.30 13.86 -4.85
CA SER A 262 -22.61 15.04 -5.67
C SER A 262 -21.39 15.90 -6.02
N ARG A 263 -20.35 15.91 -5.16
CA ARG A 263 -19.16 16.76 -5.31
C ARG A 263 -18.05 16.08 -6.09
N LEU A 264 -17.87 14.77 -5.90
CA LEU A 264 -16.69 14.05 -6.37
C LEU A 264 -16.99 13.10 -7.54
N VAL A 265 -18.25 12.72 -7.73
CA VAL A 265 -18.65 11.77 -8.77
C VAL A 265 -19.31 12.54 -9.93
N PRO A 266 -18.69 12.60 -11.13
CA PRO A 266 -19.22 13.40 -12.24
C PRO A 266 -20.65 13.05 -12.67
N SER A 267 -21.03 11.78 -12.60
CA SER A 267 -22.39 11.33 -12.92
C SER A 267 -23.42 11.65 -11.83
N GLY A 268 -22.99 12.04 -10.63
CA GLY A 268 -23.83 12.16 -9.45
C GLY A 268 -24.43 10.84 -8.96
N LYS A 269 -24.02 9.69 -9.54
CA LYS A 269 -24.55 8.36 -9.22
C LYS A 269 -23.44 7.31 -9.17
N VAL A 270 -23.48 6.47 -8.15
CA VAL A 270 -22.48 5.41 -7.92
C VAL A 270 -23.07 4.02 -8.12
N LYS A 271 -22.23 3.04 -8.44
CA LYS A 271 -22.66 1.66 -8.60
C LYS A 271 -23.08 1.05 -7.27
N SER A 272 -22.27 1.27 -6.23
CA SER A 272 -22.53 0.74 -4.90
C SER A 272 -22.04 1.67 -3.81
N VAL A 273 -22.76 1.69 -2.69
CA VAL A 273 -22.25 2.20 -1.41
C VAL A 273 -22.03 1.00 -0.47
N ILE A 274 -20.81 0.87 0.03
CA ILE A 274 -20.37 -0.24 0.87
C ILE A 274 -20.00 0.31 2.25
N GLY A 275 -20.70 -0.15 3.27
CA GLY A 275 -20.45 0.25 4.66
C GLY A 275 -20.11 -0.92 5.56
N VAL A 276 -19.29 -0.67 6.58
CA VAL A 276 -18.98 -1.62 7.67
C VAL A 276 -19.29 -0.96 9.02
N SER A 277 -19.89 -1.71 9.95
CA SER A 277 -20.21 -1.27 11.31
C SER A 277 -21.04 0.03 11.36
N GLN A 278 -20.55 1.11 11.96
CA GLN A 278 -21.24 2.42 11.92
C GLN A 278 -21.40 2.95 10.49
N GLY A 279 -20.41 2.71 9.61
CA GLY A 279 -20.50 3.07 8.20
C GLY A 279 -21.62 2.32 7.49
N ALA A 280 -21.88 1.06 7.88
CA ALA A 280 -23.01 0.29 7.36
C ALA A 280 -24.36 0.84 7.84
N ALA A 281 -24.47 1.34 9.07
CA ALA A 281 -25.68 2.02 9.55
C ALA A 281 -25.94 3.32 8.76
N ALA A 282 -24.88 4.09 8.46
CA ALA A 282 -24.96 5.26 7.58
C ALA A 282 -25.36 4.86 6.14
N THR A 283 -24.82 3.76 5.60
CA THR A 283 -25.22 3.21 4.29
C THR A 283 -26.70 2.80 4.24
N LEU A 284 -27.22 2.17 5.30
CA LEU A 284 -28.64 1.83 5.38
C LEU A 284 -29.53 3.09 5.41
N ALA A 285 -29.15 4.11 6.20
CA ALA A 285 -29.85 5.39 6.22
C ALA A 285 -29.78 6.10 4.85
N PHE A 286 -28.61 6.08 4.20
CA PHE A 286 -28.41 6.61 2.86
C PHE A 286 -29.31 5.94 1.83
N ALA A 287 -29.43 4.61 1.85
CA ALA A 287 -30.31 3.91 0.92
C ALA A 287 -31.78 4.29 1.09
N GLY A 288 -32.21 4.60 2.32
CA GLY A 288 -33.57 5.08 2.59
C GLY A 288 -33.81 6.53 2.17
N LEU A 289 -32.81 7.40 2.35
CA LEU A 289 -32.94 8.85 2.11
C LEU A 289 -32.59 9.26 0.67
N HIS A 290 -31.63 8.58 0.04
CA HIS A 290 -31.04 8.94 -1.26
C HIS A 290 -31.01 7.76 -2.25
N PRO A 291 -32.10 6.99 -2.44
CA PRO A 291 -32.09 5.74 -3.21
C PRO A 291 -31.71 5.93 -4.69
N SER A 292 -31.88 7.11 -5.27
CA SER A 292 -31.55 7.40 -6.67
C SER A 292 -30.05 7.54 -6.94
N LEU A 293 -29.24 7.79 -5.90
CA LEU A 293 -27.81 8.05 -6.03
C LEU A 293 -26.97 6.77 -6.10
N THR A 294 -27.56 5.59 -5.91
CA THR A 294 -26.86 4.31 -6.03
C THR A 294 -27.70 3.23 -6.71
N GLU A 295 -27.06 2.23 -7.30
CA GLU A 295 -27.74 1.04 -7.82
C GLU A 295 -27.86 -0.08 -6.80
N SER A 296 -27.00 -0.09 -5.77
CA SER A 296 -26.93 -1.17 -4.80
C SER A 296 -26.23 -0.73 -3.52
N ILE A 297 -26.45 -1.46 -2.43
CA ILE A 297 -25.71 -1.27 -1.19
C ILE A 297 -25.18 -2.59 -0.64
N VAL A 298 -24.09 -2.49 0.12
CA VAL A 298 -23.58 -3.58 0.97
C VAL A 298 -23.41 -3.04 2.38
N ALA A 299 -24.07 -3.66 3.35
CA ALA A 299 -24.02 -3.27 4.76
C ALA A 299 -23.55 -4.46 5.60
N CYS A 300 -22.37 -4.34 6.21
CA CYS A 300 -21.74 -5.42 6.98
C CYS A 300 -21.58 -5.03 8.47
N ASP A 301 -21.66 -6.03 9.36
CA ASP A 301 -21.42 -5.86 10.82
C ASP A 301 -22.32 -4.79 11.47
N THR A 302 -23.57 -4.70 11.04
CA THR A 302 -24.54 -3.73 11.58
C THR A 302 -25.92 -4.33 11.69
N SER A 303 -26.82 -3.62 12.35
CA SER A 303 -28.24 -3.93 12.39
C SER A 303 -29.03 -2.67 12.03
N PRO A 304 -30.17 -2.80 11.35
CA PRO A 304 -30.99 -1.64 10.96
C PRO A 304 -31.52 -0.87 12.18
N THR A 305 -31.59 -1.53 13.33
CA THR A 305 -31.98 -0.96 14.62
C THR A 305 -31.15 -1.56 15.74
N THR A 306 -30.97 -0.79 16.83
CA THR A 306 -30.32 -1.30 18.05
C THR A 306 -31.36 -2.04 18.90
N PRO A 307 -31.21 -3.35 19.18
CA PRO A 307 -32.12 -4.07 20.04
C PRO A 307 -32.13 -3.48 21.47
N PRO A 308 -33.26 -3.52 22.20
CA PRO A 308 -33.35 -2.98 23.56
C PRO A 308 -32.28 -3.53 24.52
N ALA A 309 -31.91 -4.81 24.38
CA ALA A 309 -30.84 -5.43 25.16
C ALA A 309 -29.47 -4.76 24.96
N ASN A 310 -29.17 -4.28 23.76
CA ASN A 310 -27.91 -3.59 23.45
C ASN A 310 -27.89 -2.17 24.03
N VAL A 311 -29.04 -1.50 24.12
CA VAL A 311 -29.13 -0.17 24.75
C VAL A 311 -28.68 -0.25 26.20
N LYS A 312 -29.24 -1.21 26.96
CA LYS A 312 -28.83 -1.43 28.35
C LYS A 312 -27.35 -1.82 28.45
N ALA A 313 -26.88 -2.74 27.60
CA ALA A 313 -25.48 -3.14 27.60
C ALA A 313 -24.51 -1.97 27.35
N TRP A 314 -24.88 -1.02 26.49
CA TRP A 314 -24.11 0.22 26.27
C TRP A 314 -24.16 1.16 27.48
N GLN A 315 -25.34 1.35 28.08
CA GLN A 315 -25.49 2.15 29.30
C GLN A 315 -24.64 1.60 30.45
N ASP A 316 -24.64 0.28 30.65
CA ASP A 316 -23.84 -0.40 31.68
C ASP A 316 -22.33 -0.17 31.43
N ARG A 317 -21.87 -0.21 30.16
CA ARG A 317 -20.47 0.08 29.79
C ARG A 317 -20.09 1.55 30.02
N ILE A 318 -20.99 2.48 29.69
CA ILE A 318 -20.79 3.92 29.94
C ILE A 318 -20.69 4.16 31.44
N ALA A 319 -21.56 3.54 32.24
CA ALA A 319 -21.51 3.62 33.69
C ALA A 319 -20.16 3.10 34.21
N LEU A 320 -19.74 1.89 33.82
CA LEU A 320 -18.46 1.29 34.21
C LEU A 320 -17.27 2.19 33.85
N ALA A 321 -17.24 2.74 32.64
CA ALA A 321 -16.17 3.65 32.22
C ALA A 321 -16.15 4.94 33.06
N LYS A 322 -17.32 5.48 33.43
CA LYS A 322 -17.43 6.68 34.28
C LYS A 322 -17.05 6.42 35.73
N THR A 323 -17.38 5.25 36.27
CA THR A 323 -17.20 4.92 37.70
C THR A 323 -15.84 4.29 37.98
N GLU A 324 -15.36 3.39 37.12
CA GLU A 324 -14.14 2.58 37.34
C GLU A 324 -13.04 2.85 36.30
N GLY A 325 -13.32 3.70 35.31
CA GLY A 325 -12.35 4.10 34.29
C GLY A 325 -12.20 3.12 33.13
N MET A 326 -11.47 3.56 32.11
CA MET A 326 -11.21 2.78 30.89
C MET A 326 -10.45 1.46 31.13
N PRO A 327 -9.51 1.32 32.08
CA PRO A 327 -8.84 0.05 32.35
C PRO A 327 -9.80 -1.07 32.77
N ALA A 328 -10.82 -0.75 33.58
CA ALA A 328 -11.83 -1.72 34.02
C ALA A 328 -12.69 -2.19 32.84
N LEU A 329 -13.21 -1.25 32.04
CA LEU A 329 -13.97 -1.58 30.82
C LEU A 329 -13.14 -2.38 29.82
N ALA A 330 -11.85 -2.02 29.65
CA ALA A 330 -10.94 -2.74 28.78
C ALA A 330 -10.72 -4.19 29.24
N GLY A 331 -10.59 -4.41 30.56
CA GLY A 331 -10.47 -5.75 31.13
C GLY A 331 -11.67 -6.65 30.82
N VAL A 332 -12.90 -6.16 31.10
CA VAL A 332 -14.14 -6.91 30.82
C VAL A 332 -14.30 -7.15 29.31
N THR A 333 -13.94 -6.17 28.49
CA THR A 333 -14.00 -6.30 27.02
C THR A 333 -13.00 -7.35 26.54
N ALA A 334 -11.74 -7.28 26.96
CA ALA A 334 -10.71 -8.23 26.57
C ALA A 334 -11.08 -9.67 26.95
N ASP A 335 -11.58 -9.89 28.17
CA ASP A 335 -12.01 -11.22 28.64
C ASP A 335 -13.18 -11.78 27.79
N ARG A 336 -14.07 -10.91 27.28
CA ARG A 336 -15.17 -11.31 26.36
C ARG A 336 -14.65 -11.76 24.99
N TRP A 337 -13.70 -11.01 24.42
CA TRP A 337 -13.15 -11.30 23.09
C TRP A 337 -12.11 -12.42 23.10
N PHE A 338 -11.47 -12.65 24.25
CA PHE A 338 -10.44 -13.67 24.44
C PHE A 338 -10.72 -14.53 25.69
N PRO A 339 -11.75 -15.39 25.66
CA PRO A 339 -12.08 -16.25 26.80
C PRO A 339 -10.95 -17.25 27.10
N ALA A 340 -10.98 -17.94 28.25
CA ALA A 340 -9.91 -18.80 28.77
C ALA A 340 -9.23 -19.82 27.81
N PRO A 341 -9.86 -20.39 26.76
CA PRO A 341 -9.12 -21.20 25.77
C PRO A 341 -8.31 -20.37 24.76
N SER A 342 -8.52 -19.06 24.70
CA SER A 342 -7.79 -18.12 23.84
C SER A 342 -6.36 -17.95 24.32
N LYS A 343 -5.42 -17.98 23.38
CA LYS A 343 -3.99 -17.71 23.62
C LYS A 343 -3.71 -16.29 24.12
N CYS A 344 -4.69 -15.39 24.01
CA CYS A 344 -4.62 -14.01 24.47
C CYS A 344 -5.44 -13.75 25.75
N GLY A 345 -6.13 -14.77 26.28
CA GLY A 345 -6.93 -14.67 27.50
C GLY A 345 -6.08 -14.86 28.76
N LYS A 346 -6.60 -14.40 29.91
CA LYS A 346 -6.00 -14.68 31.23
C LYS A 346 -5.90 -16.21 31.42
N GLY A 347 -4.68 -16.73 31.52
CA GLY A 347 -4.42 -18.16 31.74
C GLY A 347 -4.06 -18.98 30.48
N GLY A 348 -4.02 -18.38 29.29
CA GLY A 348 -3.56 -19.06 28.07
C GLY A 348 -2.10 -19.49 28.20
N ARG A 349 -1.82 -20.81 28.15
CA ARG A 349 -0.45 -21.33 28.15
C ARG A 349 0.23 -20.98 26.82
N PRO A 350 1.35 -20.21 26.81
CA PRO A 350 2.14 -20.07 25.60
C PRO A 350 2.78 -21.42 25.27
N ARG A 351 2.59 -21.90 24.04
CA ARG A 351 3.36 -23.05 23.54
C ARG A 351 4.83 -22.63 23.56
N ARG A 352 5.68 -23.36 24.29
CA ARG A 352 7.14 -23.28 24.15
C ARG A 352 7.50 -23.70 22.72
N THR A 353 7.57 -22.74 21.79
CA THR A 353 8.34 -22.95 20.56
C THR A 353 9.80 -23.07 21.00
N HIS A 354 10.36 -24.27 20.89
CA HIS A 354 11.78 -24.47 21.09
C HIS A 354 12.52 -23.70 19.98
N GLY A 355 13.24 -22.65 20.36
CA GLY A 355 13.97 -21.79 19.43
C GLY A 355 14.42 -20.48 20.08
N HIS A 356 15.49 -20.58 20.88
CA HIS A 356 16.39 -19.55 21.39
C HIS A 356 15.83 -18.23 21.96
N SER A 357 15.98 -18.13 23.28
CA SER A 357 15.93 -16.93 24.09
C SER A 357 16.98 -15.89 23.68
N GLN A 358 16.56 -14.63 23.55
CA GLN A 358 17.33 -13.53 24.11
C GLN A 358 16.44 -12.80 25.11
N ALA A 359 16.89 -12.77 26.36
CA ALA A 359 16.33 -11.95 27.41
C ALA A 359 16.41 -10.48 26.97
N TYR A 360 15.28 -9.79 26.95
CA TYR A 360 15.25 -8.34 26.91
C TYR A 360 14.89 -7.83 28.30
N ASP A 361 15.75 -6.96 28.77
CA ASP A 361 15.79 -6.38 30.09
C ASP A 361 14.47 -5.67 30.43
N ARG A 362 13.99 -5.90 31.65
CA ARG A 362 12.81 -5.25 32.20
C ARG A 362 13.25 -3.89 32.72
N ASN A 363 13.16 -2.85 31.88
CA ASN A 363 13.01 -1.46 32.33
C ASN A 363 12.76 -0.55 31.11
N ASN A 364 11.50 -0.48 30.69
CA ASN A 364 10.93 0.75 30.13
C ASN A 364 9.41 0.62 30.12
N ASP A 365 8.76 1.33 31.03
CA ASP A 365 7.31 1.47 31.12
C ASP A 365 6.78 2.22 29.90
N HIS A 366 6.20 1.52 28.93
CA HIS A 366 5.08 1.99 28.07
C HIS A 366 4.50 0.79 27.30
N PRO A 367 3.21 0.44 27.46
CA PRO A 367 2.59 -0.62 26.68
C PRO A 367 2.36 -0.14 25.23
N ARG A 368 3.24 -0.52 24.30
CA ARG A 368 2.97 -0.36 22.86
C ARG A 368 1.90 -1.37 22.45
N LEU A 369 0.70 -0.88 22.14
CA LEU A 369 -0.39 -1.61 21.51
C LEU A 369 0.11 -2.28 20.22
N ARG A 370 0.16 -3.62 20.21
CA ARG A 370 0.33 -4.40 18.98
C ARG A 370 -1.02 -4.43 18.25
N THR A 371 -1.11 -3.77 17.11
CA THR A 371 -2.24 -3.92 16.19
C THR A 371 -2.20 -5.30 15.54
N TRP A 372 -3.29 -6.05 15.69
CA TRP A 372 -3.47 -7.36 15.06
C TRP A 372 -4.31 -7.18 13.79
N ARG A 373 -3.75 -7.54 12.63
CA ARG A 373 -4.53 -7.74 11.40
C ARG A 373 -4.91 -9.21 11.32
N GLY A 374 -6.19 -9.51 11.54
CA GLY A 374 -6.73 -10.85 11.35
C GLY A 374 -6.82 -11.18 9.87
N ARG A 375 -6.17 -12.28 9.47
CA ARG A 375 -6.44 -12.95 8.19
C ARG A 375 -7.76 -13.71 8.33
N ALA A 376 -8.76 -13.33 7.56
CA ALA A 376 -9.92 -14.17 7.28
C ALA A 376 -9.56 -15.04 6.06
N HIS A 377 -9.27 -16.32 6.31
CA HIS A 377 -9.36 -17.37 5.32
C HIS A 377 -10.41 -18.37 5.81
N ASP A 378 -11.23 -18.81 4.84
CA ASP A 378 -12.15 -19.95 4.85
C ASP A 378 -13.46 -19.82 5.64
N ILE A 379 -14.50 -19.26 4.97
CA ILE A 379 -15.80 -19.91 4.73
C ILE A 379 -16.21 -19.62 3.29
#